data_AF-A0AA97E108-F1
#
_entry.id   AF-A0AA97E108-F1
#
_cell.length_a   1.000
_cell.length_b   1.000
_cell.length_c   1.000
_cell.angle_alpha   90.00
_cell.angle_beta   90.00
_cell.angle_gamma   90.00
#
_symmetry.space_group_name_H-M   'P 1'
#
loop_
_entity.id
_entity.type
_entity.pdbx_description
1 polymer ?
#
loop_
_entity_poly.entity_id
_entity_poly.type
_entity_poly.pdbx_seq_one_letter_code
_entity_poly.pdbx_strand_id
1 'polypeptide(L)'
;MNIYKHIALFVIFFFSMTNAMAKTSINEIHSCLALVDFVNSKLESSESTYSPEDKAIIHKGLFGYARYLENDVIDPKLLKLYGGNVAQAKLMKKLFNRQQSRFIEYLDERHAERKFATDYVIAIKECSVKTRSQGDVALYLRQALTTMEKLDS
;
A
#
# COMPACT_ATOMS: atom_id res chain seq x y z
N MET A 1 34.18 28.37 44.80
CA MET A 1 33.09 29.15 44.15
C MET A 1 32.64 28.39 42.90
N ASN A 2 31.54 27.63 43.05
CA ASN A 2 30.61 27.06 42.07
C ASN A 2 31.11 26.37 40.78
N ILE A 3 31.64 25.14 40.92
CA ILE A 3 31.70 24.14 39.83
C ILE A 3 30.28 23.68 39.41
N TYR A 4 29.27 23.85 40.26
CA TYR A 4 27.87 23.48 39.99
C TYR A 4 27.17 24.35 38.93
N LYS A 5 27.79 25.46 38.48
CA LYS A 5 27.14 26.39 37.54
C LYS A 5 27.22 25.96 36.07
N HIS A 6 28.06 24.97 35.74
CA HIS A 6 28.21 24.48 34.36
C HIS A 6 27.59 23.11 34.09
N ILE A 7 27.15 22.38 35.13
CA ILE A 7 26.51 21.07 34.98
C ILE A 7 25.04 21.20 34.53
N ALA A 8 24.40 22.33 34.80
CA ALA A 8 22.99 22.57 34.45
C ALA A 8 22.74 22.77 32.94
N LEU A 9 23.77 22.91 32.10
CA LEU A 9 23.62 23.22 30.68
C LEU A 9 23.81 22.03 29.73
N PHE A 10 24.15 20.84 30.26
CA PHE A 10 24.42 19.66 29.42
C PHE A 10 23.29 18.62 29.39
N VAL A 11 22.22 18.80 30.16
CA VAL A 11 21.17 17.77 30.35
C VAL A 11 19.94 17.97 29.44
N ILE A 12 19.82 19.10 28.73
CA ILE A 12 18.59 19.42 27.97
C ILE A 12 18.65 18.97 26.49
N PHE A 13 19.80 18.48 25.99
CA PHE A 13 19.93 18.16 24.55
C PHE A 13 19.47 16.74 24.13
N PHE A 14 18.98 15.91 25.04
CA PHE A 14 18.67 14.50 24.72
C PHE A 14 17.18 14.13 24.58
N PHE A 15 16.25 15.09 24.66
CA PHE A 15 14.81 14.78 24.63
C PHE A 15 14.03 15.54 23.55
N SER A 16 14.43 15.36 22.31
CA SER A 16 13.51 15.58 21.17
C SER A 16 13.93 14.76 19.96
N MET A 17 14.17 13.46 20.13
CA MET A 17 13.85 12.51 19.05
C MET A 17 12.32 12.38 19.03
N THR A 18 11.64 13.41 18.51
CA THR A 18 10.31 13.18 17.97
C THR A 18 10.53 12.18 16.84
N ASN A 19 10.03 10.96 17.02
CA ASN A 19 9.94 9.96 15.96
C ASN A 19 9.12 10.58 14.82
N ALA A 20 9.79 11.31 13.94
CA ALA A 20 9.24 11.70 12.65
C ALA A 20 9.09 10.38 11.89
N MET A 21 7.96 9.71 12.11
CA MET A 21 7.56 8.55 11.35
C MET A 21 7.60 9.02 9.89
N ALA A 22 8.61 8.56 9.15
CA ALA A 22 8.88 9.06 7.81
C ALA A 22 7.58 8.92 7.02
N LYS A 23 7.10 10.04 6.48
CA LYS A 23 5.87 10.03 5.68
C LYS A 23 6.13 9.08 4.51
N THR A 24 5.40 7.97 4.43
CA THR A 24 5.48 7.02 3.32
C THR A 24 5.54 7.81 2.02
N SER A 25 6.45 7.49 1.11
CA SER A 25 6.61 8.22 -0.14
C SER A 25 5.42 8.00 -1.07
N ILE A 26 5.23 8.83 -2.10
CA ILE A 26 4.15 8.59 -3.08
C ILE A 26 4.46 7.35 -3.93
N ASN A 27 5.73 7.11 -4.23
CA ASN A 27 6.17 5.95 -5.00
C ASN A 27 5.88 4.63 -4.28
N GLU A 28 6.13 4.54 -2.97
CA GLU A 28 5.81 3.35 -2.18
C GLU A 28 4.30 3.06 -2.16
N ILE A 29 3.45 4.09 -2.01
CA ILE A 29 2.00 3.92 -2.05
C ILE A 29 1.55 3.47 -3.44
N HIS A 30 2.17 4.02 -4.48
CA HIS A 30 1.88 3.61 -5.85
C HIS A 30 2.32 2.15 -6.12
N SER A 31 3.45 1.71 -5.57
CA SER A 31 3.85 0.30 -5.61
C SER A 31 2.85 -0.60 -4.88
N CYS A 32 2.26 -0.14 -3.76
CA CYS A 32 1.18 -0.87 -3.09
C CYS A 32 -0.06 -1.02 -3.98
N LEU A 33 -0.47 0.02 -4.69
CA LEU A 33 -1.58 -0.06 -5.64
C LEU A 33 -1.26 -1.07 -6.76
N ALA A 34 -0.06 -0.98 -7.33
CA ALA A 34 0.38 -1.89 -8.38
C ALA A 34 0.37 -3.36 -7.97
N LEU A 35 0.82 -3.66 -6.74
CA LEU A 35 0.78 -5.01 -6.17
C LEU A 35 -0.66 -5.51 -6.00
N VAL A 36 -1.55 -4.68 -5.45
CA VAL A 36 -2.96 -5.05 -5.23
C VAL A 36 -3.65 -5.34 -6.57
N ASP A 37 -3.45 -4.50 -7.57
CA ASP A 37 -4.05 -4.69 -8.89
C ASP A 37 -3.51 -5.93 -9.61
N PHE A 38 -2.21 -6.22 -9.46
CA PHE A 38 -1.61 -7.46 -9.96
C PHE A 38 -2.22 -8.72 -9.32
N VAL A 39 -2.37 -8.72 -8.00
CA VAL A 39 -2.98 -9.86 -7.29
C VAL A 39 -4.44 -10.02 -7.67
N ASN A 40 -5.16 -8.91 -7.87
CA ASN A 40 -6.54 -8.94 -8.34
C ASN A 40 -6.65 -9.47 -9.78
N SER A 41 -5.75 -9.12 -10.70
CA SER A 41 -5.75 -9.66 -12.06
C SER A 41 -5.43 -11.15 -12.11
N LYS A 42 -4.61 -11.66 -11.19
CA LYS A 42 -4.37 -13.11 -11.02
C LYS A 42 -5.62 -13.88 -10.58
N LEU A 43 -6.48 -13.25 -9.80
CA LEU A 43 -7.73 -13.87 -9.36
C LEU A 43 -8.67 -14.12 -10.55
N GLU A 44 -8.72 -13.19 -11.48
CA GLU A 44 -9.49 -13.31 -12.73
C GLU A 44 -8.95 -14.42 -13.62
N SER A 45 -7.63 -14.58 -13.72
CA SER A 45 -7.00 -15.62 -14.57
C SER A 45 -6.94 -17.03 -13.95
N SER A 46 -7.34 -17.19 -12.68
CA SER A 46 -7.32 -18.46 -11.93
C SER A 46 -8.70 -19.15 -11.88
N GLU A 47 -9.51 -19.06 -12.94
CA GLU A 47 -10.91 -19.52 -13.01
C GLU A 47 -11.20 -20.89 -12.39
N SER A 48 -10.30 -21.87 -12.52
CA SER A 48 -10.50 -23.24 -12.03
C SER A 48 -9.92 -23.55 -10.64
N THR A 49 -9.16 -22.63 -10.02
CA THR A 49 -8.37 -22.95 -8.80
C THR A 49 -9.13 -22.67 -7.50
N TYR A 50 -9.98 -21.64 -7.47
CA TYR A 50 -10.66 -21.17 -6.26
C TYR A 50 -12.17 -21.10 -6.45
N SER A 51 -12.92 -21.31 -5.36
CA SER A 51 -14.39 -21.24 -5.38
C SER A 51 -14.89 -19.84 -5.78
N PRO A 52 -16.03 -19.71 -6.48
CA PRO A 52 -16.62 -18.42 -6.79
C PRO A 52 -16.82 -17.53 -5.55
N GLU A 53 -17.17 -18.13 -4.43
CA GLU A 53 -17.38 -17.45 -3.14
C GLU A 53 -16.08 -16.82 -2.62
N ASP A 54 -14.99 -17.59 -2.60
CA ASP A 54 -13.69 -17.10 -2.16
C ASP A 54 -13.18 -15.99 -3.08
N LYS A 55 -13.37 -16.14 -4.40
CA LYS A 55 -13.03 -15.12 -5.38
C LYS A 55 -13.79 -13.83 -5.14
N ALA A 56 -15.09 -13.90 -4.88
CA ALA A 56 -15.89 -12.73 -4.60
C ALA A 56 -15.40 -11.99 -3.35
N ILE A 57 -15.02 -12.72 -2.29
CA ILE A 57 -14.48 -12.14 -1.05
C ILE A 57 -13.14 -11.43 -1.33
N ILE A 58 -12.22 -12.11 -2.00
CA ILE A 58 -10.89 -11.57 -2.30
C ILE A 58 -11.01 -10.35 -3.20
N HIS A 59 -11.75 -10.45 -4.30
CA HIS A 59 -11.95 -9.36 -5.25
C HIS A 59 -12.56 -8.14 -4.56
N LYS A 60 -13.60 -8.32 -3.73
CA LYS A 60 -14.23 -7.22 -2.99
C LYS A 60 -13.23 -6.48 -2.09
N GLY A 61 -12.40 -7.21 -1.35
CA GLY A 61 -11.42 -6.60 -0.45
C GLY A 61 -10.28 -5.91 -1.19
N LEU A 62 -9.70 -6.55 -2.21
CA LEU A 62 -8.61 -5.99 -3.00
C LEU A 62 -9.07 -4.78 -3.81
N PHE A 63 -10.20 -4.87 -4.51
CA PHE A 63 -10.75 -3.76 -5.29
C PHE A 63 -11.14 -2.56 -4.42
N GLY A 64 -11.77 -2.83 -3.26
CA GLY A 64 -12.10 -1.79 -2.29
C GLY A 64 -10.85 -1.05 -1.78
N TYR A 65 -9.79 -1.80 -1.50
CA TYR A 65 -8.52 -1.22 -1.07
C TYR A 65 -7.77 -0.49 -2.18
N ALA A 66 -7.76 -1.00 -3.41
CA ALA A 66 -7.19 -0.32 -4.58
C ALA A 66 -7.85 1.05 -4.81
N ARG A 67 -9.18 1.11 -4.76
CA ARG A 67 -9.93 2.37 -4.85
C ARG A 67 -9.59 3.35 -3.72
N TYR A 68 -9.43 2.86 -2.49
CA TYR A 68 -9.01 3.69 -1.36
C TYR A 68 -7.62 4.27 -1.60
N LEU A 69 -6.66 3.44 -2.02
CA LEU A 69 -5.31 3.89 -2.35
C LEU A 69 -5.33 4.97 -3.43
N GLU A 70 -6.11 4.78 -4.49
CA GLU A 70 -6.19 5.75 -5.58
C GLU A 70 -6.83 7.07 -5.13
N ASN A 71 -8.06 7.01 -4.61
CA ASN A 71 -8.90 8.20 -4.44
C ASN A 71 -8.67 8.92 -3.11
N ASP A 72 -8.40 8.18 -2.04
CA ASP A 72 -8.31 8.73 -0.69
C ASP A 72 -6.86 8.99 -0.25
N VAL A 73 -5.89 8.37 -0.95
CA VAL A 73 -4.47 8.46 -0.58
C VAL A 73 -3.60 9.09 -1.68
N ILE A 74 -3.61 8.54 -2.89
CA ILE A 74 -2.73 8.97 -3.99
C ILE A 74 -3.18 10.33 -4.53
N ASP A 75 -4.45 10.48 -4.90
CA ASP A 75 -4.96 11.71 -5.52
C ASP A 75 -4.77 12.95 -4.62
N PRO A 76 -5.16 12.93 -3.33
CA PRO A 76 -4.94 14.07 -2.44
C PRO A 76 -3.46 14.38 -2.24
N LYS A 77 -2.62 13.35 -2.22
CA LYS A 77 -1.18 13.50 -2.02
C LYS A 77 -0.48 14.07 -3.23
N LEU A 78 -0.85 13.64 -4.44
CA LEU A 78 -0.38 14.23 -5.69
C LEU A 78 -0.78 15.69 -5.79
N LEU A 79 -2.05 16.00 -5.51
CA LEU A 79 -2.52 17.38 -5.53
C LEU A 79 -1.73 18.26 -4.55
N LYS A 80 -1.47 17.76 -3.34
CA LYS A 80 -0.65 18.44 -2.34
C LYS A 80 0.81 18.60 -2.78
N LEU A 81 1.41 17.60 -3.42
CA LEU A 81 2.79 17.66 -3.92
C LEU A 81 2.98 18.74 -4.99
N TYR A 82 1.95 18.98 -5.81
CA TYR A 82 1.97 20.02 -6.86
C TYR A 82 1.29 21.32 -6.43
N GLY A 83 1.18 21.58 -5.13
CA GLY A 83 0.66 22.85 -4.61
C GLY A 83 -0.77 23.18 -5.06
N GLY A 84 -1.62 22.16 -5.28
CA GLY A 84 -2.98 22.34 -5.78
C GLY A 84 -3.10 22.40 -7.31
N ASN A 85 -2.00 22.27 -8.07
CA ASN A 85 -2.04 22.26 -9.51
C ASN A 85 -2.61 20.93 -10.05
N VAL A 86 -3.91 20.93 -10.34
CA VAL A 86 -4.65 19.76 -10.85
C VAL A 86 -4.07 19.22 -12.15
N ALA A 87 -3.60 20.10 -13.06
CA ALA A 87 -3.05 19.66 -14.35
C ALA A 87 -1.74 18.89 -14.18
N GLN A 88 -0.84 19.37 -13.32
CA GLN A 88 0.42 18.68 -13.01
C GLN A 88 0.18 17.39 -12.22
N ALA A 89 -0.72 17.41 -11.24
CA ALA A 89 -1.10 16.20 -10.51
C ALA A 89 -1.67 15.12 -11.44
N LYS A 90 -2.53 15.50 -12.39
CA LYS A 90 -3.08 14.59 -13.41
C LYS A 90 -2.01 14.06 -14.36
N LEU A 91 -1.03 14.90 -14.75
CA LEU A 91 0.10 14.46 -15.56
C LEU A 91 0.94 13.42 -14.82
N MET A 92 1.23 13.65 -13.54
CA MET A 92 2.00 12.70 -12.73
C MET A 92 1.22 11.40 -12.49
N LYS A 93 -0.09 11.47 -12.25
CA LYS A 93 -0.96 10.28 -12.17
C LYS A 93 -0.88 9.44 -13.45
N LYS A 94 -0.89 10.07 -14.63
CA LYS A 94 -0.71 9.34 -15.90
C LYS A 94 0.64 8.64 -16.01
N LEU A 95 1.72 9.24 -15.51
CA LEU A 95 3.05 8.62 -15.50
C LEU A 95 3.10 7.41 -14.57
N PHE A 96 2.49 7.53 -13.40
CA PHE A 96 2.32 6.45 -12.45
C PHE A 96 1.51 5.29 -13.03
N ASN A 97 0.33 5.55 -13.61
CA ASN A 97 -0.48 4.51 -14.25
C ASN A 97 0.29 3.77 -15.37
N ARG A 98 1.12 4.49 -16.15
CA ARG A 98 1.99 3.83 -17.16
C ARG A 98 3.06 2.95 -16.53
N GLN A 99 3.67 3.39 -15.43
CA GLN A 99 4.65 2.57 -14.70
C GLN A 99 3.99 1.34 -14.08
N GLN A 100 2.76 1.50 -13.56
CA GLN A 100 1.97 0.42 -13.00
C GLN A 100 1.70 -0.67 -14.03
N SER A 101 1.20 -0.32 -15.22
CA SER A 101 0.94 -1.33 -16.27
C SER A 101 2.19 -2.14 -16.61
N ARG A 102 3.35 -1.48 -16.76
CA ARG A 102 4.62 -2.18 -17.00
C ARG A 102 5.05 -3.07 -15.85
N PHE A 103 4.80 -2.64 -14.62
CA PHE A 103 5.13 -3.44 -13.44
C PHE A 103 4.26 -4.69 -13.36
N ILE A 104 2.95 -4.56 -13.64
CA ILE A 104 2.01 -5.69 -13.71
C ILE A 104 2.43 -6.66 -14.80
N GLU A 105 2.74 -6.18 -16.01
CA GLU A 105 3.25 -7.00 -17.13
C GLU A 105 4.49 -7.80 -16.72
N TYR A 106 5.48 -7.14 -16.11
CA TYR A 106 6.71 -7.77 -15.66
C TYR A 106 6.49 -8.81 -14.55
N LEU A 107 5.58 -8.53 -13.61
CA LEU A 107 5.25 -9.49 -12.56
C LEU A 107 4.50 -10.69 -13.13
N ASP A 108 3.64 -10.50 -14.12
CA ASP A 108 2.92 -11.59 -14.78
C ASP A 108 3.88 -12.52 -15.53
N GLU A 109 4.86 -11.96 -16.25
CA GLU A 109 5.93 -12.74 -16.90
C GLU A 109 6.76 -13.56 -15.90
N ARG A 110 7.07 -12.99 -14.73
CA ARG A 110 7.92 -13.60 -13.70
C ARG A 110 7.20 -14.63 -12.84
N HIS A 111 5.91 -14.46 -12.64
CA HIS A 111 5.10 -15.27 -11.74
C HIS A 111 3.99 -15.97 -12.52
N ALA A 112 4.35 -16.89 -13.42
CA ALA A 112 3.37 -17.65 -14.20
C ALA A 112 2.48 -18.59 -13.36
N GLU A 113 2.87 -18.85 -12.11
CA GLU A 113 2.07 -19.67 -11.19
C GLU A 113 0.74 -18.99 -10.83
N ARG A 114 -0.34 -19.77 -10.90
CA ARG A 114 -1.72 -19.30 -10.66
C ARG A 114 -2.14 -19.34 -9.19
N LYS A 115 -1.22 -19.65 -8.28
CA LYS A 115 -1.46 -19.67 -6.83
C LYS A 115 -1.06 -18.34 -6.20
N PHE A 116 -1.76 -17.97 -5.14
CA PHE A 116 -1.37 -16.85 -4.29
C PHE A 116 -0.15 -17.23 -3.47
N ALA A 117 1.01 -16.63 -3.73
CA ALA A 117 2.13 -16.75 -2.81
C ALA A 117 1.80 -16.01 -1.48
N THR A 118 2.06 -16.65 -0.34
CA THR A 118 2.02 -16.03 1.01
C THR A 118 2.69 -14.65 1.03
N ASP A 119 3.77 -14.47 0.27
CA ASP A 119 4.49 -13.19 0.15
C ASP A 119 3.60 -12.04 -0.32
N TYR A 120 2.61 -12.30 -1.19
CA TYR A 120 1.65 -11.28 -1.62
C TYR A 120 0.74 -10.83 -0.48
N VAL A 121 0.29 -11.77 0.35
CA VAL A 121 -0.52 -11.44 1.53
C VAL A 121 0.27 -10.56 2.49
N ILE A 122 1.51 -10.95 2.78
CA ILE A 122 2.40 -10.21 3.69
C ILE A 122 2.63 -8.79 3.15
N ALA A 123 2.99 -8.65 1.88
CA ALA A 123 3.27 -7.37 1.26
C ALA A 123 2.02 -6.45 1.23
N ILE A 124 0.83 -6.98 0.93
CA ILE A 124 -0.41 -6.19 0.96
C ILE A 124 -0.77 -5.78 2.40
N LYS A 125 -0.53 -6.65 3.38
CA LYS A 125 -0.71 -6.33 4.81
C LYS A 125 0.21 -5.19 5.24
N GLU A 126 1.48 -5.21 4.86
CA GLU A 126 2.39 -4.09 5.11
C GLU A 126 1.92 -2.79 4.46
N CYS A 127 1.43 -2.87 3.21
CA CYS A 127 0.84 -1.74 2.52
C CYS A 127 -0.34 -1.15 3.31
N SER A 128 -1.22 -1.98 3.87
CA SER A 128 -2.37 -1.52 4.67
C SER A 128 -1.95 -0.72 5.90
N VAL A 129 -0.84 -1.12 6.55
CA VAL A 129 -0.26 -0.40 7.69
C VAL A 129 0.34 0.94 7.26
N LYS A 130 1.07 0.95 6.15
CA LYS A 130 1.70 2.17 5.60
C LYS A 130 0.66 3.22 5.19
N THR A 131 -0.43 2.77 4.58
CA THR A 131 -1.48 3.67 4.07
C THR A 131 -2.52 4.00 5.12
N ARG A 132 -2.56 3.24 6.23
CA ARG A 132 -3.47 3.42 7.36
C ARG A 132 -4.93 3.29 6.92
N SER A 133 -5.26 2.23 6.17
CA SER A 133 -6.65 1.92 5.86
C SER A 133 -7.47 1.68 7.13
N GLN A 134 -8.73 2.11 7.13
CA GLN A 134 -9.62 2.04 8.30
C GLN A 134 -11.05 1.69 7.89
N GLY A 135 -11.91 1.44 8.88
CA GLY A 135 -13.33 1.16 8.69
C GLY A 135 -13.56 -0.04 7.77
N ASP A 136 -14.57 0.08 6.91
CA ASP A 136 -14.98 -0.96 5.97
C ASP A 136 -13.86 -1.40 5.03
N VAL A 137 -12.99 -0.47 4.60
CA VAL A 137 -11.84 -0.79 3.74
C VAL A 137 -10.90 -1.77 4.45
N ALA A 138 -10.55 -1.48 5.71
CA ALA A 138 -9.69 -2.37 6.49
C ALA A 138 -10.36 -3.71 6.80
N LEU A 139 -11.67 -3.70 7.06
CA LEU A 139 -12.44 -4.91 7.32
C LEU A 139 -12.47 -5.84 6.11
N TYR A 140 -12.87 -5.33 4.94
CA TYR A 140 -12.94 -6.13 3.71
C TYR A 140 -11.56 -6.58 3.23
N LEU A 141 -10.54 -5.72 3.37
CA LEU A 141 -9.17 -6.13 3.05
C LEU A 141 -8.70 -7.27 3.97
N ARG A 142 -8.97 -7.18 5.28
CA ARG A 142 -8.62 -8.26 6.22
C ARG A 142 -9.31 -9.57 5.86
N GLN A 143 -10.59 -9.52 5.50
CA GLN A 143 -11.32 -10.70 5.03
C GLN A 143 -10.66 -11.31 3.79
N ALA A 144 -10.34 -10.49 2.79
CA ALA A 144 -9.64 -10.94 1.58
C ALA A 144 -8.29 -11.60 1.90
N LEU A 145 -7.45 -10.96 2.72
CA LEU A 145 -6.14 -11.50 3.10
C LEU A 145 -6.25 -12.82 3.86
N THR A 146 -7.17 -12.93 4.82
CA THR A 146 -7.42 -14.19 5.54
C THR A 146 -7.95 -15.29 4.61
N THR A 147 -8.76 -14.95 3.60
CA THR A 147 -9.18 -15.94 2.59
C THR A 147 -7.99 -16.37 1.74
N MET A 148 -7.13 -15.44 1.29
CA MET A 148 -5.92 -15.78 0.53
C MET A 148 -4.97 -16.70 1.33
N GLU A 149 -4.76 -16.43 2.63
CA GLU A 149 -3.93 -17.28 3.51
C GLU A 149 -4.44 -18.72 3.59
N LYS A 150 -5.76 -18.91 3.64
CA LYS A 150 -6.38 -20.25 3.68
C LYS A 150 -6.27 -21.02 2.36
N LEU A 151 -6.07 -20.31 1.24
CA LEU A 151 -6.01 -20.89 -0.10
C LEU A 151 -4.58 -21.20 -0.55
N ASP A 152 -3.57 -20.70 0.18
CA ASP A 152 -2.16 -21.03 -0.05
C ASP A 152 -1.71 -22.27 0.74
N SER A 153 -2.39 -22.58 1.85
CA SER A 153 -2.19 -23.80 2.66
C SER A 153 -2.80 -25.05 2.03
#